data_AF-A0A7J9YTX3-F1
#
_entry.id   AF-A0A7J9YTX3-F1
#
_cell.length_a   1.000
_cell.length_b   1.000
_cell.length_c   1.000
_cell.angle_alpha   90.00
_cell.angle_beta   90.00
_cell.angle_gamma   90.00
#
_symmetry.space_group_name_H-M   'P 1'
#
loop_
_entity.id
_entity.type
_entity.pdbx_description
1 polymer ?
#
loop_
_entity_poly.entity_id
_entity_poly.type
_entity_poly.pdbx_seq_one_letter_code
_entity_poly.pdbx_strand_id
1 'polypeptide(L)'
;MSEEGLTSSVEATREPSFLLAVPERRLLRWIAARLPRWVLPDDLTVLGVIAAIGIAVAYQLSNDALAWLWVASALLVVQWLGDSLDGTLARVRRTERPTYGFYLDHLVDAIATAAIGIGLGLSPLMLLSIGTLIVIAYLILSINVYLESYAFGRFSIGYGLIGPTEVRLILIALNTAVALGAGLDFVIADLRLTLFDVIGLAIAGVMIALLGGRALRNLRELAGKEPGAPRR
;
A
#
# COMPACT_ATOMS: atom_id res chain seq x y z
N MET A 1 33.17 -9.99 -1.72
CA MET A 1 31.91 -9.79 -0.97
C MET A 1 31.50 -11.15 -0.45
N SER A 2 31.75 -11.42 0.83
CA SER A 2 31.44 -12.69 1.50
C SER A 2 29.93 -12.82 1.76
N GLU A 3 29.41 -14.05 1.68
CA GLU A 3 28.00 -14.41 1.85
C GLU A 3 27.39 -13.98 3.20
N GLU A 4 28.21 -13.68 4.21
CA GLU A 4 27.78 -13.21 5.54
C GLU A 4 27.15 -11.80 5.54
N GLY A 5 27.37 -11.00 4.48
CA GLY A 5 26.78 -9.66 4.37
C GLY A 5 25.30 -9.63 3.99
N LEU A 6 24.73 -10.76 3.54
CA LEU A 6 23.31 -10.84 3.13
C LEU A 6 22.37 -11.26 4.26
N THR A 7 22.88 -11.81 5.35
CA THR A 7 22.05 -12.44 6.41
C THR A 7 21.72 -11.52 7.59
N SER A 8 22.27 -10.30 7.64
CA SER A 8 22.08 -9.39 8.79
C SER A 8 21.09 -8.24 8.56
N SER A 9 20.45 -8.15 7.40
CA SER A 9 19.70 -6.95 7.00
C SER A 9 18.18 -6.96 7.24
N VAL A 10 17.61 -7.98 7.92
CA VAL A 10 16.14 -8.08 8.04
C VAL A 10 15.68 -8.37 9.47
N GLU A 11 16.12 -7.56 10.44
CA GLU A 11 15.34 -7.32 11.66
C GLU A 11 15.14 -5.81 11.83
N ALA A 12 14.36 -5.24 10.91
CA ALA A 12 13.79 -3.92 11.12
C ALA A 12 12.71 -4.04 12.20
N THR A 13 13.00 -3.57 13.40
CA THR A 13 12.01 -3.26 14.42
C THR A 13 11.06 -2.21 13.86
N ARG A 14 9.99 -2.65 13.17
CA ARG A 14 8.81 -1.83 12.85
C ARG A 14 8.17 -1.44 14.18
N GLU A 15 8.62 -0.34 14.79
CA GLU A 15 7.86 0.32 15.85
C GLU A 15 6.51 0.75 15.27
N PRO A 16 5.39 0.24 15.78
CA PRO A 16 4.08 0.57 15.22
C PRO A 16 3.70 1.98 15.67
N SER A 17 3.90 2.97 14.79
CA SER A 17 3.48 4.37 14.98
C SER A 17 2.01 4.62 14.63
N PHE A 18 1.29 3.61 14.10
CA PHE A 18 -0.08 3.77 13.62
C PHE A 18 -1.14 3.66 14.71
N LEU A 19 -2.27 4.36 14.53
CA LEU A 19 -3.38 4.41 15.46
C LEU A 19 -4.02 3.02 15.70
N LEU A 20 -4.13 2.20 14.65
CA LEU A 20 -4.80 0.88 14.72
C LEU A 20 -3.86 -0.32 14.76
N ALA A 21 -2.54 -0.12 14.77
CA ALA A 21 -1.58 -1.22 14.64
C ALA A 21 -1.66 -2.26 15.77
N VAL A 22 -1.93 -1.83 17.01
CA VAL A 22 -2.03 -2.73 18.17
C VAL A 22 -3.29 -3.62 18.12
N PRO A 23 -4.52 -3.07 17.97
CA PRO A 23 -5.71 -3.89 17.86
C PRO A 23 -5.69 -4.77 16.60
N GLU A 24 -5.21 -4.25 15.48
CA GLU A 24 -5.05 -5.02 14.24
C GLU A 24 -4.18 -6.25 14.45
N ARG A 25 -2.97 -6.10 15.01
CA ARG A 25 -2.07 -7.24 15.27
C ARG A 25 -2.67 -8.28 16.20
N ARG A 26 -3.48 -7.86 17.18
CA ARG A 26 -4.17 -8.80 18.08
C ARG A 26 -5.23 -9.59 17.31
N LEU A 27 -6.03 -8.91 16.49
CA LEU A 27 -7.05 -9.53 15.64
C LEU A 27 -6.42 -10.51 14.64
N LEU A 28 -5.41 -10.08 13.89
CA LEU A 28 -4.75 -10.93 12.89
C LEU A 28 -4.12 -12.18 13.51
N ARG A 29 -3.46 -12.07 14.68
CA ARG A 29 -2.94 -13.25 15.39
C ARG A 29 -4.05 -14.19 15.86
N TRP A 30 -5.17 -13.62 16.34
CA TRP A 30 -6.33 -14.39 16.77
C TRP A 30 -6.97 -15.17 15.61
N ILE A 31 -7.05 -14.56 14.42
CA ILE A 31 -7.52 -15.21 13.18
C ILE A 31 -6.51 -16.26 12.72
N ALA A 32 -5.23 -15.91 12.61
CA ALA A 32 -4.17 -16.79 12.13
C ALA A 32 -4.06 -18.08 12.95
N ALA A 33 -4.23 -17.99 14.28
CA ALA A 33 -4.21 -19.15 15.17
C ALA A 33 -5.40 -20.12 14.97
N ARG A 34 -6.49 -19.66 14.34
CA ARG A 34 -7.71 -20.45 14.09
C ARG A 34 -7.85 -20.94 12.65
N LEU A 35 -6.98 -20.49 11.75
CA LEU A 35 -7.03 -20.93 10.36
C LEU A 35 -6.72 -22.43 10.24
N PRO A 36 -7.44 -23.16 9.36
CA PRO A 36 -7.15 -24.57 9.09
C PRO A 36 -5.69 -24.77 8.68
N ARG A 37 -5.10 -25.90 9.09
CA ARG A 37 -3.68 -26.20 8.85
C ARG A 37 -3.30 -26.29 7.37
N TRP A 38 -4.28 -26.53 6.49
CA TRP A 38 -4.08 -26.62 5.04
C TRP A 38 -3.97 -25.25 4.35
N VAL A 39 -4.43 -24.15 4.98
CA VAL A 39 -4.28 -22.80 4.43
C VAL A 39 -2.83 -22.35 4.60
N LEU A 40 -2.15 -22.02 3.52
CA LEU A 40 -0.77 -21.54 3.52
C LEU A 40 -0.71 -20.01 3.36
N PRO A 41 0.40 -19.36 3.77
CA PRO A 41 0.61 -17.93 3.52
C PRO A 41 0.45 -17.56 2.03
N ASP A 42 1.00 -18.39 1.13
CA ASP A 42 0.94 -18.13 -0.32
C ASP A 42 -0.51 -18.14 -0.84
N ASP A 43 -1.41 -18.95 -0.25
CA ASP A 43 -2.84 -18.96 -0.60
C ASP A 43 -3.51 -17.63 -0.23
N LEU A 44 -3.12 -17.05 0.91
CA LEU A 44 -3.61 -15.75 1.37
C LEU A 44 -3.09 -14.61 0.48
N THR A 45 -1.84 -14.69 0.05
CA THR A 45 -1.27 -13.73 -0.91
C THR A 45 -2.03 -13.80 -2.25
N VAL A 46 -2.30 -15.00 -2.78
CA VAL A 46 -3.08 -15.18 -4.01
C VAL A 46 -4.51 -14.65 -3.83
N LEU A 47 -5.15 -14.92 -2.69
CA LEU A 47 -6.45 -14.36 -2.35
C LEU A 47 -6.41 -12.81 -2.37
N GLY A 48 -5.36 -12.21 -1.81
CA GLY A 48 -5.14 -10.77 -1.82
C GLY A 48 -5.07 -10.19 -3.23
N VAL A 49 -4.31 -10.82 -4.13
CA VAL A 49 -4.18 -10.42 -5.54
C VAL A 49 -5.53 -10.53 -6.28
N ILE A 50 -6.22 -11.66 -6.13
CA ILE A 50 -7.53 -11.87 -6.76
C ILE A 50 -8.53 -10.83 -6.26
N ALA A 51 -8.53 -10.55 -4.96
CA ALA A 51 -9.36 -9.51 -4.38
C ALA A 51 -9.00 -8.12 -4.92
N ALA A 52 -7.72 -7.79 -5.09
CA ALA A 52 -7.29 -6.52 -5.69
C ALA A 52 -7.81 -6.33 -7.12
N ILE A 53 -7.73 -7.37 -7.95
CA ILE A 53 -8.30 -7.35 -9.31
C ILE A 53 -9.82 -7.23 -9.24
N GLY A 54 -10.47 -7.97 -8.34
CA GLY A 54 -11.91 -7.87 -8.11
C GLY A 54 -12.37 -6.48 -7.67
N ILE A 55 -11.59 -5.78 -6.84
CA ILE A 55 -11.84 -4.38 -6.45
C ILE A 55 -11.82 -3.48 -7.69
N ALA A 56 -10.82 -3.64 -8.55
CA ALA A 56 -10.71 -2.85 -9.77
C ALA A 56 -11.92 -3.07 -10.69
N VAL A 57 -12.36 -4.33 -10.85
CA VAL A 57 -13.55 -4.69 -11.61
C VAL A 57 -14.81 -4.11 -10.96
N ALA A 58 -14.97 -4.20 -9.64
CA ALA A 58 -16.12 -3.64 -8.94
C ALA A 58 -16.19 -2.11 -9.09
N TYR A 59 -15.05 -1.42 -9.06
CA TYR A 59 -15.01 0.01 -9.34
C TYR A 59 -15.36 0.32 -10.80
N GLN A 60 -14.90 -0.46 -11.76
CA GLN A 60 -15.31 -0.29 -13.17
C GLN A 60 -16.82 -0.48 -13.33
N LEU A 61 -17.40 -1.49 -12.70
CA LEU A 61 -18.84 -1.78 -12.75
C LEU A 61 -19.68 -0.73 -11.99
N SER A 62 -19.06 0.06 -11.10
CA SER A 62 -19.77 1.14 -10.41
C SER A 62 -20.21 2.29 -11.35
N ASN A 63 -19.70 2.33 -12.59
CA ASN A 63 -20.23 3.19 -13.66
C ASN A 63 -21.67 2.83 -14.05
N ASP A 64 -22.05 1.55 -13.95
CA ASP A 64 -23.41 1.08 -14.27
C ASP A 64 -24.34 1.18 -13.05
N ALA A 65 -23.83 0.85 -11.86
CA ALA A 65 -24.60 0.93 -10.62
C ALA A 65 -23.70 1.14 -9.38
N LEU A 66 -24.00 2.16 -8.58
CA LEU A 66 -23.27 2.45 -7.33
C LEU A 66 -23.38 1.32 -6.28
N ALA A 67 -24.30 0.37 -6.45
CA ALA A 67 -24.37 -0.83 -5.60
C ALA A 67 -23.08 -1.67 -5.64
N TRP A 68 -22.29 -1.60 -6.71
CA TRP A 68 -20.99 -2.26 -6.81
C TRP A 68 -19.95 -1.74 -5.80
N LEU A 69 -20.16 -0.57 -5.20
CA LEU A 69 -19.31 -0.05 -4.13
C LEU A 69 -19.36 -0.90 -2.86
N TRP A 70 -20.48 -1.60 -2.61
CA TRP A 70 -20.56 -2.60 -1.53
C TRP A 70 -19.65 -3.79 -1.81
N VAL A 71 -19.62 -4.26 -3.05
CA VAL A 71 -18.72 -5.34 -3.50
C VAL A 71 -17.27 -4.89 -3.41
N ALA A 72 -16.94 -3.68 -3.89
CA ALA A 72 -15.60 -3.11 -3.76
C ALA A 72 -15.17 -3.04 -2.28
N SER A 73 -16.07 -2.60 -1.40
CA SER A 73 -15.81 -2.49 0.05
C SER A 73 -15.61 -3.86 0.72
N ALA A 74 -16.42 -4.85 0.36
CA ALA A 74 -16.24 -6.23 0.84
C ALA A 74 -14.91 -6.82 0.36
N LEU A 75 -14.56 -6.60 -0.91
CA LEU A 75 -13.30 -7.08 -1.47
C LEU A 75 -12.09 -6.35 -0.91
N LEU A 76 -12.20 -5.08 -0.53
CA LEU A 76 -11.14 -4.38 0.23
C LEU A 76 -10.85 -5.09 1.55
N VAL A 77 -11.88 -5.54 2.28
CA VAL A 77 -11.70 -6.33 3.50
C VAL A 77 -11.04 -7.68 3.22
N VAL A 78 -11.42 -8.35 2.13
CA VAL A 78 -10.78 -9.63 1.72
C VAL A 78 -9.32 -9.41 1.32
N GLN A 79 -9.02 -8.34 0.58
CA GLN A 79 -7.68 -7.98 0.16
C GLN A 79 -6.79 -7.67 1.36
N TRP A 80 -7.29 -6.89 2.33
CA TRP A 80 -6.63 -6.67 3.62
C TRP A 80 -6.36 -7.98 4.35
N LEU A 81 -7.34 -8.88 4.39
CA LEU A 81 -7.18 -10.15 5.07
C LEU A 81 -6.07 -10.97 4.41
N GLY A 82 -6.01 -11.05 3.09
CA GLY A 82 -4.92 -11.74 2.38
C GLY A 82 -3.54 -11.16 2.72
N ASP A 83 -3.40 -9.85 2.49
CA ASP A 83 -2.17 -9.06 2.60
C ASP A 83 -1.63 -8.92 4.05
N SER A 84 -2.51 -8.83 5.04
CA SER A 84 -2.08 -8.66 6.44
C SER A 84 -1.97 -9.98 7.20
N LEU A 85 -2.67 -11.02 6.75
CA LEU A 85 -2.68 -12.32 7.42
C LEU A 85 -1.58 -13.25 6.92
N ASP A 86 -1.09 -13.12 5.69
CA ASP A 86 -0.05 -14.02 5.14
C ASP A 86 1.24 -14.00 5.99
N GLY A 87 1.84 -12.84 6.25
CA GLY A 87 3.01 -12.66 7.07
C GLY A 87 2.73 -12.91 8.55
N THR A 88 1.48 -12.69 9.00
CA THR A 88 1.08 -13.03 10.37
C THR A 88 0.97 -14.54 10.56
N LEU A 89 0.44 -15.26 9.57
CA LEU A 89 0.32 -16.71 9.57
C LEU A 89 1.68 -17.38 9.51
N ALA A 90 2.58 -16.87 8.65
CA ALA A 90 3.96 -17.35 8.56
C ALA A 90 4.68 -17.26 9.91
N ARG A 91 4.52 -16.14 10.64
CA ARG A 91 5.07 -15.95 11.99
C ARG A 91 4.46 -16.89 13.03
N VAL A 92 3.13 -16.99 13.07
CA VAL A 92 2.44 -17.87 14.03
C VAL A 92 2.82 -19.33 13.82
N ARG A 93 3.04 -19.75 12.56
CA ARG A 93 3.42 -21.12 12.21
C ARG A 93 4.94 -21.37 12.18
N ARG A 94 5.76 -20.33 12.38
CA ARG A 94 7.23 -20.38 12.26
C ARG A 94 7.69 -20.94 10.90
N THR A 95 6.98 -20.57 9.83
CA THR A 95 7.30 -20.95 8.44
C THR A 95 7.69 -19.72 7.62
N GLU A 96 8.38 -18.78 8.25
CA GLU A 96 8.81 -17.53 7.64
C GLU A 96 9.83 -17.78 6.54
N ARG A 97 9.66 -17.11 5.41
CA ARG A 97 10.60 -17.12 4.29
C ARG A 97 11.04 -15.68 4.04
N PRO A 98 12.05 -15.16 4.75
CA PRO A 98 12.33 -13.73 4.82
C PRO A 98 12.59 -13.11 3.44
N THR A 99 13.44 -13.72 2.61
CA THR A 99 13.77 -13.19 1.28
C THR A 99 12.64 -13.39 0.26
N TYR A 100 12.06 -14.60 0.21
CA TYR A 100 10.98 -14.92 -0.73
C TYR A 100 9.71 -14.13 -0.42
N GLY A 101 9.30 -14.13 0.85
CA GLY A 101 8.14 -13.39 1.34
C GLY A 101 8.32 -11.89 1.13
N PHE A 102 9.51 -11.35 1.40
CA PHE A 102 9.81 -9.95 1.10
C PHE A 102 9.60 -9.64 -0.39
N TYR A 103 10.20 -10.41 -1.30
CA TYR A 103 10.04 -10.17 -2.74
C TYR A 103 8.58 -10.25 -3.19
N LEU A 104 7.88 -11.29 -2.74
CA LEU A 104 6.48 -11.54 -3.11
C LEU A 104 5.55 -10.44 -2.58
N ASP A 105 5.67 -10.08 -1.30
CA ASP A 105 4.88 -9.03 -0.63
C ASP A 105 4.97 -7.70 -1.40
N HIS A 106 6.18 -7.28 -1.73
CA HIS A 106 6.42 -6.05 -2.48
C HIS A 106 5.86 -6.07 -3.91
N LEU A 107 6.00 -7.20 -4.61
CA LEU A 107 5.43 -7.35 -5.96
C LEU A 107 3.90 -7.30 -5.92
N VAL A 108 3.31 -8.00 -4.95
CA VAL A 108 1.86 -8.08 -4.77
C VAL A 108 1.28 -6.73 -4.35
N ASP A 109 1.94 -5.98 -3.46
CA ASP A 109 1.53 -4.63 -3.05
C ASP A 109 1.57 -3.66 -4.25
N ALA A 110 2.59 -3.74 -5.10
CA ALA A 110 2.65 -2.94 -6.33
C ALA A 110 1.50 -3.27 -7.30
N ILE A 111 1.21 -4.57 -7.50
CA ILE A 111 0.08 -5.01 -8.35
C ILE A 111 -1.25 -4.57 -7.75
N ALA A 112 -1.44 -4.74 -6.45
CA ALA A 112 -2.67 -4.39 -5.75
C ALA A 112 -2.91 -2.88 -5.78
N THR A 113 -1.87 -2.09 -5.50
CA THR A 113 -1.92 -0.63 -5.59
C THR A 113 -2.28 -0.17 -7.00
N ALA A 114 -1.65 -0.76 -8.02
CA ALA A 114 -1.97 -0.43 -9.42
C ALA A 114 -3.43 -0.79 -9.76
N ALA A 115 -3.89 -2.00 -9.41
CA ALA A 115 -5.26 -2.45 -9.67
C ALA A 115 -6.29 -1.55 -8.99
N ILE A 116 -6.12 -1.28 -7.69
CA ILE A 116 -7.05 -0.46 -6.91
C ILE A 116 -7.03 0.99 -7.37
N GLY A 117 -5.85 1.59 -7.58
CA GLY A 117 -5.71 2.99 -7.99
C GLY A 117 -6.24 3.26 -9.40
N ILE A 118 -5.94 2.37 -10.37
CA ILE A 118 -6.49 2.46 -11.72
C ILE A 118 -7.99 2.18 -11.70
N GLY A 119 -8.43 1.14 -11.00
CA GLY A 119 -9.85 0.81 -10.88
C GLY A 119 -10.68 1.97 -10.33
N LEU A 120 -10.20 2.63 -9.26
CA LEU A 120 -10.81 3.82 -8.70
C LEU A 120 -10.83 4.98 -9.71
N GLY A 121 -9.75 5.18 -10.46
CA GLY A 121 -9.66 6.19 -11.52
C GLY A 121 -10.53 5.91 -12.76
N LEU A 122 -10.95 4.66 -12.96
CA LEU A 122 -11.91 4.27 -14.00
C LEU A 122 -13.37 4.30 -13.52
N SER A 123 -13.58 4.55 -12.24
CA SER A 123 -14.91 4.68 -11.63
C SER A 123 -15.44 6.12 -11.76
N PRO A 124 -16.74 6.37 -11.50
CA PRO A 124 -17.26 7.72 -11.44
C PRO A 124 -16.78 8.49 -10.19
N LEU A 125 -15.99 7.85 -9.32
CA LEU A 125 -15.57 8.43 -8.05
C LEU A 125 -14.29 9.24 -8.14
N MET A 126 -13.38 8.97 -9.07
CA MET A 126 -12.08 9.65 -9.12
C MET A 126 -11.62 9.78 -10.57
N LEU A 127 -10.97 10.90 -10.89
CA LEU A 127 -10.33 11.09 -12.18
C LEU A 127 -9.21 10.07 -12.39
N LEU A 128 -9.17 9.46 -13.57
CA LEU A 128 -8.10 8.51 -13.95
C LEU A 128 -6.69 9.10 -13.79
N SER A 129 -6.53 10.38 -14.10
CA SER A 129 -5.26 11.09 -13.91
C SER A 129 -4.81 11.12 -12.44
N ILE A 130 -5.74 11.28 -11.50
CA ILE A 130 -5.44 11.28 -10.07
C ILE A 130 -5.18 9.86 -9.58
N GLY A 131 -6.00 8.88 -9.98
CA GLY A 131 -5.77 7.46 -9.64
C GLY A 131 -4.40 6.96 -10.11
N THR A 132 -4.04 7.25 -11.36
CA THR A 132 -2.71 6.91 -11.92
C THR A 132 -1.58 7.71 -11.28
N LEU A 133 -1.79 8.98 -10.90
CA LEU A 133 -0.80 9.77 -10.17
C LEU A 133 -0.45 9.14 -8.82
N ILE A 134 -1.44 8.65 -8.07
CA ILE A 134 -1.23 7.92 -6.80
C ILE A 134 -0.38 6.67 -7.06
N VAL A 135 -0.74 5.87 -8.08
CA VAL A 135 0.01 4.67 -8.45
C VAL A 135 1.46 4.99 -8.80
N ILE A 136 1.70 6.00 -9.63
CA ILE A 136 3.04 6.42 -10.03
C ILE A 136 3.83 6.91 -8.81
N ALA A 137 3.24 7.77 -7.98
CA ALA A 137 3.88 8.28 -6.77
C ALA A 137 4.25 7.14 -5.80
N TYR A 138 3.37 6.14 -5.64
CA TYR A 138 3.64 4.93 -4.88
C TYR A 138 4.81 4.12 -5.45
N LEU A 139 4.79 3.82 -6.75
CA LEU A 139 5.83 3.00 -7.36
C LEU A 139 7.20 3.68 -7.30
N ILE A 140 7.28 5.00 -7.52
CA ILE A 140 8.56 5.74 -7.41
C ILE A 140 9.04 5.75 -5.95
N LEU A 141 8.15 5.98 -4.99
CA LEU A 141 8.50 5.94 -3.57
C LEU A 141 8.99 4.54 -3.15
N SER A 142 8.31 3.49 -3.61
CA SER A 142 8.69 2.08 -3.39
C SER A 142 10.09 1.80 -3.97
N ILE A 143 10.36 2.23 -5.21
CA ILE A 143 11.69 2.16 -5.84
C ILE A 143 12.75 2.86 -4.99
N ASN A 144 12.48 4.08 -4.53
CA ASN A 144 13.42 4.81 -3.69
C ASN A 144 13.71 4.07 -2.37
N VAL A 145 12.71 3.44 -1.76
CA VAL A 145 12.90 2.62 -0.54
C VAL A 145 13.80 1.41 -0.83
N TYR A 146 13.67 0.74 -1.97
CA TYR A 146 14.60 -0.34 -2.35
C TYR A 146 16.02 0.16 -2.57
N LEU A 147 16.18 1.28 -3.29
CA LEU A 147 17.49 1.89 -3.52
C LEU A 147 18.16 2.29 -2.21
N GLU A 148 17.40 2.85 -1.27
CA GLU A 148 17.90 3.20 0.06
C GLU A 148 18.34 1.95 0.84
N SER A 149 17.54 0.90 0.79
CA SER A 149 17.82 -0.37 1.46
C SER A 149 19.09 -1.02 0.91
N TYR A 150 19.27 -0.97 -0.40
CA TYR A 150 20.46 -1.47 -1.08
C TYR A 150 21.70 -0.59 -0.81
N ALA A 151 21.58 0.73 -0.95
CA ALA A 151 22.70 1.67 -0.86
C ALA A 151 23.22 1.86 0.58
N PHE A 152 22.33 1.85 1.57
CA PHE A 152 22.71 2.11 2.97
C PHE A 152 22.74 0.86 3.83
N GLY A 153 22.20 -0.27 3.37
CA GLY A 153 22.05 -1.49 4.18
C GLY A 153 21.13 -1.31 5.38
N ARG A 154 20.31 -0.24 5.40
CA ARG A 154 19.36 0.08 6.47
C ARG A 154 17.95 0.12 5.89
N PHE A 155 17.06 -0.75 6.38
CA PHE A 155 15.65 -0.72 6.04
C PHE A 155 14.91 0.25 6.98
N SER A 156 14.83 1.52 6.61
CA SER A 156 14.12 2.54 7.40
C SER A 156 12.72 2.77 6.83
N ILE A 157 11.73 2.06 7.36
CA ILE A 157 10.32 2.37 7.13
C ILE A 157 9.77 3.04 8.39
N GLY A 158 10.01 4.35 8.51
CA GLY A 158 9.22 5.21 9.40
C GLY A 158 8.04 5.76 8.61
N TYR A 159 6.88 5.09 8.66
CA TYR A 159 5.65 5.71 8.18
C TYR A 159 5.14 6.68 9.26
N GLY A 160 4.49 7.76 8.80
CA GLY A 160 3.76 8.68 9.66
C GLY A 160 2.56 8.01 10.36
N LEU A 161 1.64 8.81 10.89
CA LEU A 161 0.54 8.34 11.76
C LEU A 161 -0.55 7.51 11.04
N ILE A 162 -0.59 7.51 9.71
CA ILE A 162 -1.62 6.82 8.88
C ILE A 162 -0.98 5.63 8.18
N GLY A 163 -1.50 4.43 8.42
CA GLY A 163 -1.06 3.19 7.78
C GLY A 163 -2.02 2.68 6.70
N PRO A 164 -1.69 1.54 6.06
CA PRO A 164 -2.51 0.93 5.01
C PRO A 164 -3.94 0.60 5.47
N THR A 165 -4.09 0.21 6.74
CA THR A 165 -5.39 -0.15 7.35
C THR A 165 -6.29 1.07 7.48
N GLU A 166 -5.76 2.20 7.96
CA GLU A 166 -6.52 3.45 8.06
C GLU A 166 -6.97 3.95 6.68
N VAL A 167 -6.09 3.90 5.68
CA VAL A 167 -6.44 4.27 4.29
C VAL A 167 -7.60 3.42 3.77
N ARG A 168 -7.57 2.11 4.02
CA ARG A 168 -8.61 1.19 3.59
C ARG A 168 -9.96 1.45 4.27
N LEU A 169 -9.94 1.76 5.57
CA LEU A 169 -11.16 2.12 6.32
C LEU A 169 -11.76 3.43 5.81
N ILE A 170 -10.92 4.43 5.51
CA ILE A 170 -11.38 5.69 4.89
C ILE A 170 -12.03 5.40 3.54
N LEU A 171 -11.41 4.56 2.71
CA LEU A 171 -11.95 4.20 1.41
C LEU A 171 -13.30 3.46 1.50
N ILE A 172 -13.44 2.53 2.45
CA ILE A 172 -14.72 1.84 2.72
C ILE A 172 -15.79 2.85 3.19
N ALA A 173 -15.43 3.79 4.06
CA ALA A 173 -16.35 4.82 4.54
C ALA A 173 -16.83 5.73 3.39
N LEU A 174 -15.93 6.16 2.51
CA LEU A 174 -16.28 6.96 1.33
C LEU A 174 -17.16 6.19 0.36
N ASN A 175 -16.82 4.93 0.05
CA ASN A 175 -17.65 4.05 -0.77
C ASN A 175 -19.06 3.90 -0.20
N THR A 176 -19.16 3.71 1.12
CA THR A 176 -20.44 3.60 1.83
C THR A 176 -21.24 4.90 1.72
N ALA A 177 -20.62 6.05 1.93
CA ALA A 177 -21.29 7.35 1.82
C ALA A 177 -21.88 7.55 0.41
N VAL A 178 -21.11 7.28 -0.64
CA VAL A 178 -21.60 7.39 -2.03
C VAL A 178 -22.69 6.37 -2.33
N ALA A 179 -22.54 5.12 -1.88
CA ALA A 179 -23.54 4.08 -2.07
C ALA A 179 -24.88 4.41 -1.40
N LEU A 180 -24.86 5.20 -0.32
CA LEU A 180 -26.05 5.71 0.37
C LEU A 180 -26.62 7.00 -0.24
N GLY A 181 -26.03 7.49 -1.34
CA GLY A 181 -26.50 8.68 -2.06
C GLY A 181 -25.91 10.00 -1.58
N ALA A 182 -24.79 10.00 -0.86
CA ALA A 182 -24.06 11.24 -0.57
C ALA A 182 -23.51 11.83 -1.88
N GLY A 183 -23.93 13.05 -2.22
CA GLY A 183 -23.32 13.85 -3.29
C GLY A 183 -21.96 14.35 -2.86
N LEU A 184 -20.91 13.56 -3.12
CA LEU A 184 -19.52 13.93 -2.84
C LEU A 184 -18.85 14.63 -4.04
N ASP A 185 -19.60 14.91 -5.11
CA ASP A 185 -19.14 15.68 -6.26
C ASP A 185 -19.41 17.18 -6.11
N PHE A 186 -18.50 18.00 -6.62
CA PHE A 186 -18.58 19.45 -6.66
C PHE A 186 -17.84 19.98 -7.89
N VAL A 187 -18.20 21.19 -8.33
CA VAL A 187 -17.62 21.81 -9.52
C VAL A 187 -16.66 22.92 -9.10
N ILE A 188 -15.40 22.84 -9.52
CA ILE A 188 -14.39 23.89 -9.34
C ILE A 188 -13.79 24.20 -10.70
N ALA A 189 -13.86 25.46 -11.14
CA ALA A 189 -13.24 25.91 -12.40
C ALA A 189 -13.56 24.99 -13.60
N ASP A 190 -14.84 24.68 -13.80
CA ASP A 190 -15.38 23.79 -14.85
C ASP A 190 -14.95 22.31 -14.77
N LEU A 191 -14.21 21.92 -13.73
CA LEU A 191 -13.88 20.53 -13.44
C LEU A 191 -14.87 19.96 -12.41
N ARG A 192 -15.51 18.84 -12.75
CA ARG A 192 -16.26 18.02 -11.76
C ARG A 192 -15.24 17.23 -10.97
N LEU A 193 -15.10 17.57 -9.69
CA LEU A 193 -14.22 16.90 -8.75
C LEU A 193 -15.06 16.25 -7.67
N THR A 194 -14.49 15.23 -7.05
CA THR A 194 -15.09 14.54 -5.92
C THR A 194 -14.21 14.70 -4.68
N LEU A 195 -14.77 14.32 -3.52
CA LEU A 195 -13.96 14.19 -2.31
C LEU A 195 -12.81 13.17 -2.47
N PHE A 196 -12.98 12.13 -3.30
CA PHE A 196 -11.92 11.17 -3.59
C PHE A 196 -10.77 11.84 -4.32
N ASP A 197 -11.03 12.72 -5.29
CA ASP A 197 -10.00 13.46 -6.03
C ASP A 197 -9.13 14.31 -5.09
N VAL A 198 -9.76 15.04 -4.16
CA VAL A 198 -9.05 15.89 -3.19
C VAL A 198 -8.19 15.05 -2.25
N ILE A 199 -8.74 13.96 -1.71
CA ILE A 199 -7.99 13.04 -0.85
C ILE A 199 -6.85 12.39 -1.64
N GLY A 200 -7.10 11.98 -2.88
CA GLY A 200 -6.12 11.38 -3.76
C GLY A 200 -4.94 12.31 -4.07
N LEU A 201 -5.23 13.57 -4.40
CA LEU A 201 -4.21 14.60 -4.62
C LEU A 201 -3.40 14.87 -3.34
N ALA A 202 -4.06 14.92 -2.17
CA ALA A 202 -3.36 15.09 -0.91
C ALA A 202 -2.41 13.91 -0.61
N ILE A 203 -2.87 12.67 -0.83
CA ILE A 203 -2.05 11.46 -0.66
C ILE A 203 -0.86 11.50 -1.63
N ALA A 204 -1.09 11.72 -2.92
CA ALA A 204 -0.02 11.79 -3.91
C ALA A 204 0.99 12.91 -3.57
N GLY A 205 0.51 14.08 -3.16
CA GLY A 205 1.36 15.20 -2.73
C GLY A 205 2.25 14.86 -1.53
N VAL A 206 1.69 14.18 -0.52
CA VAL A 206 2.47 13.69 0.63
C VAL A 206 3.54 12.69 0.19
N MET A 207 3.20 11.74 -0.69
CA MET A 207 4.15 10.74 -1.18
C MET A 207 5.31 11.37 -1.96
N ILE A 208 5.00 12.34 -2.83
CA ILE A 208 6.00 13.09 -3.58
C ILE A 208 6.89 13.92 -2.65
N ALA A 209 6.32 14.58 -1.64
CA ALA A 209 7.09 15.33 -0.65
C ALA A 209 8.02 14.43 0.17
N LEU A 210 7.52 13.26 0.61
CA LEU A 210 8.32 12.25 1.30
C LEU A 210 9.46 11.73 0.42
N LEU A 211 9.16 11.41 -0.84
CA LEU A 211 10.17 11.00 -1.83
C LEU A 211 11.25 12.09 -1.97
N GLY A 212 10.87 13.35 -2.18
CA GLY A 212 11.81 14.46 -2.34
C GLY A 212 12.69 14.65 -1.10
N GLY A 213 12.10 14.58 0.10
CA GLY A 213 12.82 14.66 1.36
C GLY A 213 13.82 13.51 1.55
N ARG A 214 13.40 12.26 1.27
CA ARG A 214 14.26 11.08 1.34
C ARG A 214 15.39 11.14 0.33
N ALA A 215 15.08 11.44 -0.94
CA ALA A 215 16.07 11.54 -2.00
C ALA A 215 17.13 12.60 -1.67
N LEU A 216 16.71 13.80 -1.22
CA LEU A 216 17.64 14.86 -0.86
C LEU A 216 18.54 14.47 0.33
N ARG A 217 17.98 13.85 1.37
CA ARG A 217 18.74 13.36 2.53
C ARG A 217 19.75 12.29 2.11
N ASN A 218 19.30 11.31 1.33
CA ASN A 218 20.10 10.18 0.88
C ASN A 218 21.25 10.66 -0.02
N LEU A 219 20.97 11.55 -0.98
CA LEU A 219 21.99 12.13 -1.85
C LEU A 219 23.02 12.96 -1.06
N ARG A 220 22.60 13.72 -0.05
CA ARG A 220 23.52 14.47 0.83
C ARG A 220 24.43 13.53 1.63
N GLU A 221 23.88 12.46 2.18
CA GLU A 221 24.67 11.45 2.91
C GLU A 221 25.68 10.75 1.99
N LEU A 222 25.25 10.36 0.79
CA LEU A 222 26.13 9.70 -0.19
C LEU A 222 27.20 10.65 -0.73
N ALA A 223 26.86 11.90 -1.05
CA ALA A 223 27.83 12.89 -1.51
C ALA A 223 28.91 13.20 -0.45
N GLY A 224 28.56 13.07 0.84
CA GLY A 224 29.54 13.19 1.93
C GLY A 224 30.47 11.98 2.05
N LYS A 225 30.00 10.77 1.70
CA LYS A 225 30.78 9.52 1.73
C LYS A 225 31.63 9.35 0.46
N GLU A 226 31.09 9.75 -0.68
CA GLU A 226 31.65 9.59 -2.03
C GLU A 226 31.59 10.95 -2.76
N PRO A 227 32.52 11.88 -2.45
CA PRO A 227 32.51 13.20 -3.06
C PRO A 227 32.75 13.11 -4.57
N GLY A 228 31.92 13.83 -5.34
CA GLY A 228 32.03 13.89 -6.80
C GLY A 228 33.36 14.48 -7.28
N ALA A 229 33.75 14.15 -8.50
CA ALA A 229 34.96 14.70 -9.11
C ALA A 229 34.92 16.24 -9.11
N PRO A 230 36.03 16.92 -8.74
CA PRO A 230 36.07 18.37 -8.71
C PRO A 230 35.79 18.92 -10.11
N ARG A 231 34.93 19.94 -10.18
CA ARG A 231 34.70 20.68 -11.43
C ARG A 231 36.01 21.35 -11.83
N ARG A 232 36.51 21.03 -13.03
CA ARG A 232 37.65 21.70 -13.65
C ARG A 232 37.24 23.07 -14.19
#